data_AF-A0A949RH80-F1
#
_entry.id   AF-A0A949RH80-F1
#
_cell.length_a   1.000
_cell.length_b   1.000
_cell.length_c   1.000
_cell.angle_alpha   90.00
_cell.angle_beta   90.00
_cell.angle_gamma   90.00
#
_symmetry.space_group_name_H-M   'P 1'
#
loop_
_entity.id
_entity.type
_entity.pdbx_description
1 polymer ?
#
loop_
_entity_poly.entity_id
_entity_poly.type
_entity_poly.pdbx_seq_one_letter_code
_entity_poly.pdbx_strand_id
1 'polypeptide(L)'
;MQRPDYRESYANSVQVRANLWDFFLMFGIVQQTSQDSVTIHNFQGVYLSPQQAKALLNVLLQNIKEYEGAFGEIRLEPSAGSASGGFLQ
;
A
#
# COMPACT_ATOMS: atom_id res chain seq x y z
N MET A 1 -6.00 4.39 24.46
CA MET A 1 -5.13 5.58 24.63
C MET A 1 -4.21 5.64 23.42
N GLN A 2 -4.49 6.50 22.44
CA GLN A 2 -3.60 6.72 21.28
C GLN A 2 -2.47 7.65 21.69
N ARG A 3 -1.25 7.41 21.18
CA ARG A 3 -0.11 8.30 21.40
C ARG A 3 -0.41 9.68 20.77
N PRO A 4 0.07 10.78 21.35
CA PRO A 4 -0.15 12.13 20.83
C PRO A 4 0.43 12.36 19.42
N ASP A 5 1.35 11.51 18.96
CA ASP A 5 1.90 11.52 17.59
C ASP A 5 1.08 10.72 16.57
N TYR A 6 -0.10 10.21 16.95
CA TYR A 6 -0.97 9.52 16.00
C TYR A 6 -1.48 10.52 14.95
N ARG A 7 -1.02 10.35 13.70
CA ARG A 7 -1.48 11.12 12.53
C ARG A 7 -2.14 10.18 11.55
N GLU A 8 -3.41 10.45 11.26
CA GLU A 8 -4.12 9.82 10.17
C GLU A 8 -3.81 10.59 8.89
N SER A 9 -3.15 9.91 7.95
CA SER A 9 -2.81 10.47 6.65
C SER A 9 -3.43 9.58 5.58
N TYR A 10 -4.15 10.19 4.65
CA TYR A 10 -4.68 9.47 3.49
C TYR A 10 -3.54 9.04 2.56
N ALA A 11 -3.54 7.77 2.15
CA ALA A 11 -2.66 7.22 1.14
C ALA A 11 -3.50 6.58 0.03
N ASN A 12 -3.21 6.94 -1.23
CA ASN A 12 -3.76 6.25 -2.40
C ASN A 12 -2.71 5.33 -3.06
N SER A 13 -1.48 5.31 -2.54
CA SER A 13 -0.41 4.44 -3.02
C SER A 13 0.33 3.80 -1.85
N VAL A 14 0.50 2.49 -1.94
CA VAL A 14 1.27 1.70 -0.97
C VAL A 14 2.28 0.87 -1.75
N GLN A 15 3.57 1.06 -1.48
CA GLN A 15 4.63 0.23 -1.99
C GLN A 15 5.11 -0.72 -0.91
N VAL A 16 5.24 -2.00 -1.25
CA VAL A 16 5.70 -3.03 -0.31
C VAL A 16 7.05 -3.54 -0.80
N ARG A 17 8.06 -3.50 0.08
CA ARG A 17 9.36 -4.12 -0.14
C ARG A 17 9.57 -5.18 0.92
N ALA A 18 9.86 -6.41 0.51
CA ALA A 18 10.20 -7.49 1.43
C ALA A 18 11.71 -7.67 1.46
N ASN A 19 12.28 -7.75 2.66
CA ASN A 19 13.65 -8.17 2.93
C ASN A 19 13.64 -9.49 3.72
N LEU A 20 14.82 -10.08 3.91
CA LEU A 20 14.98 -11.31 4.70
C LEU A 20 14.51 -11.14 6.16
N TRP A 21 14.61 -9.92 6.70
CA TRP A 21 14.40 -9.64 8.12
C TRP A 21 13.13 -8.83 8.41
N ASP A 22 12.61 -8.11 7.42
CA ASP A 22 11.47 -7.20 7.59
C ASP A 22 10.67 -6.99 6.29
N PHE A 23 9.47 -6.45 6.46
CA PHE A 23 8.63 -5.90 5.41
C PHE A 23 8.57 -4.40 5.60
N PHE A 24 8.88 -3.66 4.54
CA PHE A 24 8.77 -2.22 4.52
C PHE A 24 7.56 -1.80 3.68
N LEU A 25 6.62 -1.12 4.31
CA LEU A 25 5.44 -0.54 3.66
C LEU A 25 5.64 0.97 3.57
N MET A 26 5.69 1.49 2.36
CA MET A 26 5.81 2.92 2.10
C MET A 26 4.48 3.45 1.59
N PHE A 27 3.89 4.34 2.36
CA PHE A 27 2.63 5.00 2.07
C PHE A 27 2.90 6.37 1.45
N GLY A 28 2.16 6.66 0.39
CA GLY A 28 2.30 7.90 -0.35
C GLY A 28 1.00 8.35 -1.00
N ILE A 29 1.06 9.58 -1.52
CA ILE A 29 0.02 10.18 -2.34
C ILE A 29 0.57 10.29 -3.77
N VAL A 30 -0.03 9.55 -4.69
CA VAL A 30 0.13 9.74 -6.12
C VAL A 30 -0.70 10.95 -6.53
N GLN A 31 -0.03 11.99 -7.01
CA GLN A 31 -0.65 13.16 -7.61
C GLN A 31 -0.37 13.12 -9.12
N GLN A 32 -1.43 12.96 -9.90
CA GLN A 32 -1.34 13.09 -11.35
C GLN A 32 -1.50 14.58 -11.69
N THR A 33 -0.38 15.29 -11.85
CA THR A 33 -0.41 16.73 -12.10
C THR A 33 -0.64 17.06 -13.58
N SER A 34 -0.33 16.13 -14.49
CA SER A 34 -0.61 16.21 -15.93
C SER A 34 -0.69 14.81 -16.55
N GLN A 35 -1.17 14.70 -17.80
CA GLN A 35 -1.30 13.43 -18.54
C GLN A 35 0.04 12.66 -18.68
N ASP A 36 1.18 13.35 -18.56
CA ASP A 36 2.54 12.80 -18.69
C ASP A 36 3.34 12.78 -17.37
N SER A 37 2.80 13.30 -16.26
CA SER A 37 3.55 13.36 -14.99
C SER A 37 2.73 12.82 -13.82
N VAL A 38 3.16 11.66 -13.36
CA VAL A 38 2.72 11.03 -12.13
C VAL A 38 3.81 11.27 -11.10
N THR A 39 3.53 12.05 -10.06
CA THR A 39 4.46 12.26 -8.95
C THR A 39 3.97 11.52 -7.72
N ILE A 40 4.85 10.72 -7.12
CA ILE A 40 4.56 9.95 -5.91
C ILE A 40 5.19 10.67 -4.72
N HIS A 41 4.36 11.20 -3.83
CA HIS A 41 4.79 11.84 -2.60
C HIS A 41 4.67 10.84 -1.45
N ASN A 42 5.77 10.16 -1.13
CA ASN A 42 5.84 9.27 0.03
C ASN A 42 5.93 10.10 1.31
N PHE A 43 5.05 9.84 2.27
CA PHE A 43 4.99 10.59 3.52
C PHE A 43 5.25 9.72 4.76
N GLN A 44 5.10 8.40 4.64
CA GLN A 44 5.29 7.49 5.78
C GLN A 44 5.83 6.13 5.36
N GLY A 45 6.82 5.65 6.10
CA GLY A 45 7.36 4.30 5.99
C GLY A 45 7.13 3.53 7.28
N VAL A 46 6.64 2.29 7.17
CA VAL A 46 6.40 1.41 8.30
C VAL A 46 7.18 0.11 8.10
N TYR A 47 8.01 -0.24 9.07
CA TYR A 47 8.67 -1.54 9.12
C TYR A 47 7.85 -2.52 9.94
N LEU A 48 7.64 -3.71 9.40
CA LEU A 48 6.93 -4.81 10.03
C LEU A 48 7.82 -6.04 10.04
N SER A 49 7.79 -6.79 11.13
CA SER A 49 8.39 -8.13 11.14
C SER A 49 7.56 -9.10 10.26
N PRO A 50 8.13 -10.19 9.72
CA PRO A 50 7.40 -11.15 8.90
C PRO A 50 6.15 -11.73 9.58
N GLN A 51 6.19 -11.94 10.89
CA GLN A 51 5.03 -12.41 11.66
C GLN A 51 3.91 -11.36 11.72
N GLN A 52 4.27 -10.09 11.90
CA GLN A 52 3.31 -8.99 11.91
C GLN A 52 2.69 -8.77 10.52
N ALA A 53 3.50 -8.84 9.46
CA ALA A 53 2.99 -8.76 8.09
C ALA A 53 1.98 -9.88 7.79
N LYS A 54 2.26 -11.12 8.23
CA LYS A 54 1.33 -12.25 8.09
C LYS A 54 0.04 -12.05 8.89
N ALA A 55 0.15 -11.56 10.13
CA ALA A 55 -1.02 -11.26 10.95
C ALA A 55 -1.89 -10.16 10.32
N LEU A 56 -1.25 -9.08 9.83
CA LEU A 56 -1.92 -7.99 9.14
C LEU A 56 -2.66 -8.49 7.89
N LEU A 57 -2.01 -9.32 7.08
CA LEU A 57 -2.62 -9.91 5.88
C LEU A 57 -3.87 -10.71 6.23
N ASN A 58 -3.82 -11.57 7.26
CA ASN A 58 -4.98 -12.39 7.64
C ASN A 58 -6.18 -11.52 8.04
N VAL A 59 -5.94 -10.48 8.85
CA VAL A 59 -7.01 -9.54 9.26
C VAL A 59 -7.52 -8.77 8.04
N LEU A 60 -6.63 -8.31 7.18
CA LEU A 60 -7.01 -7.56 5.98
C LEU A 60 -7.86 -8.39 5.02
N LEU A 61 -7.46 -9.64 4.76
CA LEU A 61 -8.21 -10.58 3.93
C LEU A 61 -9.62 -10.83 4.48
N GLN A 62 -9.74 -10.99 5.80
CA GLN A 62 -11.04 -11.15 6.43
C GLN A 62 -11.93 -9.92 6.23
N ASN A 63 -11.39 -8.72 6.46
CA ASN A 63 -12.13 -7.46 6.29
C ASN A 63 -12.55 -7.25 4.83
N ILE A 64 -11.67 -7.56 3.86
CA ILE A 64 -11.99 -7.48 2.43
C ILE A 64 -13.14 -8.44 2.09
N LYS A 65 -13.07 -9.70 2.55
CA LYS A 65 -14.12 -10.69 2.27
C LYS A 65 -15.48 -10.25 2.83
N GLU A 66 -15.49 -9.68 4.03
CA GLU A 66 -16.71 -9.13 4.64
C GLU A 66 -17.24 -7.93 3.85
N TYR A 67 -16.35 -7.04 3.41
CA TYR A 67 -16.69 -5.90 2.57
C TYR A 67 -17.28 -6.34 1.22
N GLU A 68 -16.66 -7.29 0.54
CA GLU A 68 -17.13 -7.83 -0.74
C GLU A 68 -18.50 -8.50 -0.61
N GLY A 69 -18.74 -9.22 0.49
CA GLY A 69 -20.04 -9.82 0.78
C GLY A 69 -21.16 -8.79 1.01
N ALA A 70 -20.82 -7.59 1.52
CA ALA A 70 -21.79 -6.54 1.83
C ALA A 70 -21.99 -5.53 0.67
N PHE A 71 -20.94 -5.21 -0.08
CA PHE A 71 -20.93 -4.09 -1.04
C PHE A 71 -20.60 -4.51 -2.48
N GLY A 72 -20.20 -5.76 -2.72
CA GLY A 72 -19.78 -6.27 -4.02
C GLY A 72 -18.27 -6.34 -4.21
N GLU A 73 -17.83 -7.08 -5.23
CA GLU A 73 -16.42 -7.43 -5.48
C GLU A 73 -15.54 -6.18 -5.68
N ILE A 74 -14.37 -6.18 -5.04
CA ILE A 74 -13.38 -5.12 -5.23
C ILE A 74 -12.70 -5.36 -6.58
N ARG A 75 -13.05 -4.57 -7.59
CA ARG A 75 -12.36 -4.58 -8.87
C ARG A 75 -11.00 -3.90 -8.72
N LEU A 76 -9.96 -4.71 -8.70
CA LEU A 76 -8.60 -4.24 -8.88
C LEU A 76 -8.43 -3.81 -10.34
N GLU A 77 -8.78 -2.56 -10.66
CA GLU A 77 -8.28 -1.95 -11.89
C GLU A 77 -6.74 -1.92 -11.78
N PRO A 78 -5.99 -2.40 -12.79
CA PRO A 78 -4.53 -2.35 -12.77
C PRO A 78 -4.08 -0.89 -12.89
N SER A 79 -4.16 -0.13 -11.79
CA SER A 79 -3.67 1.23 -11.72
C SER A 79 -2.14 1.20 -11.65
N ALA A 80 -1.53 1.50 -12.80
CA ALA A 80 -0.26 2.20 -12.96
C ALA A 80 0.80 1.97 -11.86
N GLY A 81 1.57 0.88 -11.98
CA GLY A 81 2.69 0.60 -11.08
C GLY A 81 3.58 -0.58 -11.47
N SER A 82 3.15 -1.43 -12.41
CA SER A 82 4.02 -2.39 -13.09
C SER A 82 4.90 -1.69 -14.14
N ALA A 83 5.72 -0.73 -13.70
CA ALA A 83 6.81 -0.16 -14.47
C ALA A 83 8.14 -0.50 -13.79
N SER A 84 8.39 -1.79 -13.58
CA SER A 84 9.73 -2.32 -13.31
C SER A 84 9.85 -3.68 -14.00
N GLY A 85 9.97 -3.64 -15.32
CA GLY A 85 10.17 -4.80 -16.18
C GLY A 85 10.54 -4.37 -17.61
N GLY A 86 11.41 -3.37 -17.73
CA GLY A 86 11.83 -2.83 -19.02
C GLY A 86 13.04 -1.93 -18.88
N PHE A 87 14.23 -2.53 -18.79
CA PHE A 87 15.41 -1.93 -19.40
C PHE A 87 16.26 -3.04 -20.00
N LEU A 88 16.37 -2.98 -21.32
CA LEU A 88 17.33 -3.72 -22.13
C LEU A 88 18.73 -3.19 -21.81
N GLN A 89 19.65 -4.09 -21.45
CA GLN A 89 20.98 -4.16 -22.04
C GLN A 89 21.55 -5.57 -21.85
#